data_AF-A0A5B0PFX8-F1
#
_entry.id   AF-A0A5B0PFX8-F1
#
_cell.length_a   1.000
_cell.length_b   1.000
_cell.length_c   1.000
_cell.angle_alpha   90.00
_cell.angle_beta   90.00
_cell.angle_gamma   90.00
#
_symmetry.space_group_name_H-M   'P 1'
#
loop_
_entity.id
_entity.type
_entity.pdbx_description
1 polymer ?
#
loop_
_entity_poly.entity_id
_entity_poly.type
_entity_poly.pdbx_seq_one_letter_code
_entity_poly.pdbx_strand_id
1 'polypeptide(L)'
;MSIPPIPDLFFEGIKYSSIDFARDTQNSPAGFALKRFKASKTDGPEKLAFLKTSQQLYDSVWMGLRSDDLKKHNRPIRELETVRGFLNLQIHRLESDPPAIEAALANALKKCFQCGVKDSYNMIALASQSGVNTDKFLQDLPGLRCKSEQECINMLSKSGFDNKAPVEVASPDKQKKYITSNPALNNSSHLKLTFSSASKFSVLLLPLYAFCSF
;
A
#
# COMPACT_ATOMS: atom_id res chain seq x y z
N MET A 1 18.23 7.38 -13.69
CA MET A 1 18.99 8.54 -13.14
C MET A 1 18.20 9.11 -11.97
N SER A 2 18.82 9.78 -10.98
CA SER A 2 18.04 10.51 -9.94
C SER A 2 17.39 11.73 -10.58
N ILE A 3 16.38 12.32 -9.93
CA ILE A 3 15.81 13.61 -10.34
C ILE A 3 16.87 14.69 -10.03
N PRO A 4 17.56 15.28 -11.02
CA PRO A 4 18.52 16.35 -10.74
C PRO A 4 17.74 17.59 -10.26
N PRO A 5 18.18 18.33 -9.24
CA PRO A 5 19.53 18.35 -8.61
C PRO A 5 19.69 17.50 -7.33
N ILE A 6 18.77 16.59 -7.00
CA ILE A 6 18.76 15.93 -5.69
C ILE A 6 19.69 14.70 -5.68
N PRO A 7 20.65 14.59 -4.74
CA PRO A 7 21.46 13.39 -4.57
C PRO A 7 20.57 12.20 -4.18
N ASP A 8 20.98 10.98 -4.55
CA ASP A 8 20.18 9.81 -4.22
C ASP A 8 20.09 9.61 -2.70
N LEU A 9 18.87 9.56 -2.18
CA LEU A 9 18.60 9.45 -0.76
C LEU A 9 18.62 7.98 -0.31
N PHE A 10 19.15 7.72 0.88
CA PHE A 10 19.15 6.40 1.50
C PHE A 10 18.61 6.49 2.92
N PHE A 11 17.58 5.70 3.23
CA PHE A 11 16.97 5.66 4.56
C PHE A 11 16.49 4.25 4.88
N GLU A 12 16.82 3.76 6.08
CA GLU A 12 16.49 2.40 6.58
C GLU A 12 16.67 1.27 5.55
N GLY A 13 17.80 1.27 4.83
CA GLY A 13 18.10 0.21 3.85
C GLY A 13 17.51 0.42 2.46
N ILE A 14 16.73 1.47 2.23
CA ILE A 14 16.10 1.76 0.93
C ILE A 14 16.78 2.97 0.28
N LYS A 15 17.21 2.80 -0.98
CA LYS A 15 17.65 3.91 -1.84
C LYS A 15 16.47 4.46 -2.63
N TYR A 16 16.28 5.78 -2.67
CA TYR A 16 15.18 6.40 -3.45
C TYR A 16 15.23 5.96 -4.92
N SER A 17 16.40 5.93 -5.53
CA SER A 17 16.58 5.48 -6.92
C SER A 17 16.10 4.05 -7.22
N SER A 18 15.94 3.20 -6.20
CA SER A 18 15.39 1.84 -6.34
C SER A 18 13.85 1.80 -6.34
N ILE A 19 13.22 2.90 -5.95
CA ILE A 19 11.77 3.07 -5.85
C ILE A 19 11.29 4.35 -6.56
N ASP A 20 12.13 4.92 -7.43
CA ASP A 20 11.88 6.19 -8.12
C ASP A 20 10.96 5.99 -9.33
N PHE A 21 9.75 6.57 -9.28
CA PHE A 21 8.79 6.45 -10.37
C PHE A 21 9.30 7.05 -11.68
N ALA A 22 10.18 8.06 -11.63
CA ALA A 22 10.72 8.71 -12.84
C ALA A 22 11.60 7.76 -13.67
N ARG A 23 11.99 6.62 -13.10
CA ARG A 23 12.71 5.54 -13.80
C ARG A 23 11.78 4.53 -14.46
N ASP A 24 10.49 4.54 -14.13
CA ASP A 24 9.48 3.71 -14.78
C ASP A 24 8.92 4.46 -15.99
N THR A 25 9.35 4.07 -17.19
CA THR A 25 8.90 4.67 -18.45
C THR A 25 7.61 4.06 -18.99
N GLN A 26 7.10 3.01 -18.34
CA GLN A 26 5.96 2.23 -18.84
C GLN A 26 4.66 2.58 -18.11
N ASN A 27 4.74 3.13 -16.91
CA ASN A 27 3.58 3.36 -16.05
C ASN A 27 3.37 4.84 -15.73
N SER A 28 2.12 5.25 -15.56
CA SER A 28 1.79 6.53 -14.93
C SER A 28 2.31 6.53 -13.48
N PRO A 29 2.46 7.69 -12.82
CA PRO A 29 2.84 7.74 -11.40
C PRO A 29 1.91 6.89 -10.52
N ALA A 30 0.61 6.89 -10.80
CA ALA A 30 -0.37 6.04 -10.12
C ALA A 30 -0.19 4.56 -10.44
N GLY A 31 0.00 4.20 -11.72
CA GLY A 31 0.26 2.82 -12.15
C GLY A 31 1.54 2.24 -11.55
N PHE A 32 2.61 3.04 -11.51
CA PHE A 32 3.85 2.70 -10.82
C PHE A 32 3.59 2.45 -9.33
N ALA A 33 2.88 3.36 -8.66
CA ALA A 33 2.62 3.25 -7.24
C ALA A 33 1.78 2.00 -6.90
N LEU A 34 0.74 1.73 -7.70
CA LEU A 34 -0.08 0.52 -7.62
C LEU A 34 0.78 -0.74 -7.76
N LYS A 35 1.68 -0.77 -8.74
CA LYS A 35 2.57 -1.92 -8.98
C LYS A 35 3.58 -2.12 -7.85
N ARG A 36 4.19 -1.03 -7.36
CA ARG A 36 5.34 -1.09 -6.44
C ARG A 36 4.96 -1.17 -4.96
N PHE A 37 3.87 -0.51 -4.57
CA PHE A 37 3.52 -0.25 -3.18
C PHE A 37 2.19 -0.89 -2.74
N LYS A 38 1.47 -1.59 -3.62
CA LYS A 38 0.30 -2.37 -3.19
C LYS A 38 0.70 -3.33 -2.07
N ALA A 39 -0.12 -3.34 -1.02
CA ALA A 39 0.03 -4.22 0.12
C ALA A 39 -1.32 -4.78 0.58
N SER A 40 -1.24 -5.89 1.28
CA SER A 40 -2.34 -6.60 1.92
C SER A 40 -2.05 -6.79 3.42
N LYS A 41 -3.09 -7.05 4.22
CA LYS A 41 -2.93 -7.33 5.66
C LYS A 41 -2.11 -8.61 5.94
N THR A 42 -1.98 -9.50 4.95
CA THR A 42 -1.19 -10.74 5.06
C THR A 42 0.30 -10.55 4.76
N ASP A 43 0.73 -9.39 4.26
CA ASP A 43 2.13 -9.14 3.89
C ASP A 43 3.05 -8.88 5.10
N GLY A 44 2.48 -8.81 6.31
CA GLY A 44 3.22 -8.66 7.56
C GLY A 44 3.76 -7.25 7.84
N PRO A 45 4.40 -7.06 9.01
CA PRO A 45 4.86 -5.75 9.49
C PRO A 45 6.02 -5.17 8.68
N GLU A 46 6.86 -6.01 8.07
CA GLU A 46 7.98 -5.55 7.23
C GLU A 46 7.50 -4.77 6.01
N LYS A 47 6.37 -5.18 5.42
CA LYS A 47 5.78 -4.47 4.28
C LYS A 47 5.30 -3.07 4.67
N LEU A 48 4.70 -2.96 5.85
CA LEU A 48 4.25 -1.68 6.40
C LEU A 48 5.43 -0.75 6.71
N ALA A 49 6.51 -1.28 7.30
CA ALA A 49 7.75 -0.54 7.50
C ALA A 49 8.30 -0.03 6.14
N PHE A 50 8.42 -0.91 5.15
CA PHE A 50 8.82 -0.54 3.79
C PHE A 50 7.99 0.60 3.20
N LEU A 51 6.66 0.60 3.39
CA LEU A 51 5.78 1.67 2.90
C LEU A 51 6.04 3.00 3.61
N LYS A 52 6.20 2.98 4.94
CA LYS A 52 6.50 4.18 5.73
C LYS A 52 7.85 4.78 5.37
N THR A 53 8.89 3.95 5.27
CA THR A 53 10.23 4.36 4.83
C THR A 53 10.17 4.93 3.41
N SER A 54 9.43 4.28 2.50
CA SER A 54 9.24 4.77 1.12
C SER A 54 8.52 6.12 1.11
N GLN A 55 7.50 6.31 1.94
CA GLN A 55 6.79 7.60 2.06
C GLN A 55 7.74 8.72 2.49
N GLN A 56 8.59 8.48 3.48
CA GLN A 56 9.57 9.46 3.94
C GLN A 56 10.61 9.83 2.88
N LEU A 57 11.08 8.86 2.10
CA LEU A 57 11.97 9.12 0.97
C LEU A 57 11.28 10.00 -0.09
N TYR A 58 10.02 9.68 -0.43
CA TYR A 58 9.23 10.48 -1.37
C TYR A 58 8.92 11.90 -0.83
N ASP A 59 8.62 12.03 0.46
CA ASP A 59 8.42 13.31 1.13
C ASP A 59 9.68 14.18 1.06
N SER A 60 10.85 13.56 1.26
CA SER A 60 12.16 14.23 1.23
C SER A 60 12.48 14.75 -0.17
N VAL A 61 12.28 13.94 -1.22
CA VAL A 61 12.48 14.37 -2.61
C VAL A 61 11.48 15.47 -2.98
N TRP A 62 10.21 15.31 -2.62
CA TRP A 62 9.19 16.32 -2.88
C TRP A 62 9.51 17.65 -2.20
N MET A 63 9.98 17.63 -0.95
CA MET A 63 10.40 18.83 -0.24
C MET A 63 11.65 19.45 -0.88
N GLY A 64 12.63 18.63 -1.26
CA GLY A 64 13.84 19.09 -1.95
C GLY A 64 13.52 19.85 -3.24
N LEU A 65 12.64 19.29 -4.09
CA LEU A 65 12.25 19.94 -5.35
C LEU A 65 11.48 21.24 -5.11
N ARG A 66 10.62 21.27 -4.09
CA ARG A 66 9.88 22.49 -3.71
C ARG A 66 10.78 23.60 -3.22
N SER A 67 11.83 23.25 -2.47
CA SER A 67 12.80 24.20 -1.92
C SER A 67 13.81 24.68 -2.95
N ASP A 68 14.17 23.84 -3.94
CA ASP A 68 15.05 24.24 -5.04
C ASP A 68 14.38 25.30 -5.94
N ASP A 69 13.27 24.93 -6.59
CA ASP A 69 12.47 25.83 -7.41
C ASP A 69 11.09 25.21 -7.72
N LEU A 70 10.07 25.66 -6.99
CA LEU A 70 8.68 25.19 -7.17
C LEU A 70 8.16 25.37 -8.60
N LYS A 71 8.51 26.47 -9.28
CA LYS A 71 7.97 26.77 -10.62
C LYS A 71 8.61 25.85 -11.66
N LYS A 72 9.93 25.69 -11.58
CA LYS A 72 10.70 24.80 -12.45
C LYS A 72 10.30 23.33 -12.26
N HIS A 73 10.05 22.91 -11.02
CA HIS A 73 9.78 21.51 -10.69
C HIS A 73 8.31 21.17 -10.51
N ASN A 74 7.38 22.07 -10.90
CA ASN A 74 5.95 21.89 -10.63
C ASN A 74 5.41 20.55 -11.12
N ARG A 75 5.76 20.11 -12.33
CA ARG A 75 5.29 18.82 -12.86
C ARG A 75 5.83 17.63 -12.05
N PRO A 76 7.16 17.45 -11.85
CA PRO A 76 7.70 16.41 -10.97
C PRO A 76 7.08 16.42 -9.56
N ILE A 77 6.86 17.61 -8.99
CA ILE A 77 6.21 17.76 -7.68
C ILE A 77 4.80 17.17 -7.68
N ARG A 78 4.00 17.41 -8.72
CA ARG A 78 2.63 16.88 -8.87
C ARG A 78 2.62 15.36 -9.12
N GLU A 79 3.59 14.86 -9.87
CA GLU A 79 3.76 13.41 -10.08
C GLU A 79 4.15 12.71 -8.76
N LEU A 80 5.07 13.29 -7.98
CA LEU A 80 5.40 12.83 -6.63
C LEU A 80 4.20 12.88 -5.69
N GLU A 81 3.36 13.93 -5.75
CA GLU A 81 2.11 14.01 -4.96
C GLU A 81 1.17 12.83 -5.22
N THR A 82 1.14 12.32 -6.44
CA THR A 82 0.35 11.13 -6.80
C THR A 82 0.88 9.88 -6.10
N VAL A 83 2.19 9.64 -6.18
CA VAL A 83 2.82 8.47 -5.53
C VAL A 83 2.69 8.56 -4.00
N ARG A 84 2.91 9.76 -3.43
CA ARG A 84 2.74 10.03 -2.00
C ARG A 84 1.32 9.82 -1.53
N GLY A 85 0.32 10.27 -2.32
CA GLY A 85 -1.09 10.05 -2.03
C GLY A 85 -1.42 8.55 -1.97
N PHE A 86 -0.89 7.76 -2.92
CA PHE A 86 -1.07 6.31 -2.92
C PHE A 86 -0.38 5.62 -1.74
N LEU A 87 0.87 5.98 -1.42
CA LEU A 87 1.59 5.46 -0.25
C LEU A 87 0.81 5.71 1.04
N ASN A 88 0.29 6.93 1.22
CA ASN A 88 -0.55 7.28 2.36
C ASN A 88 -1.80 6.39 2.45
N LEU A 89 -2.50 6.19 1.31
CA LEU A 89 -3.63 5.28 1.25
C LEU A 89 -3.23 3.86 1.68
N GLN A 90 -2.12 3.31 1.18
CA GLN A 90 -1.69 1.96 1.54
C GLN A 90 -1.37 1.83 3.04
N ILE A 91 -0.68 2.80 3.62
CA ILE A 91 -0.36 2.79 5.06
C ILE A 91 -1.65 2.79 5.89
N HIS A 92 -2.61 3.67 5.57
CA HIS A 92 -3.90 3.69 6.26
C HIS A 92 -4.68 2.38 6.09
N ARG A 93 -4.66 1.75 4.91
CA ARG A 93 -5.32 0.45 4.69
C ARG A 93 -4.78 -0.66 5.59
N LEU A 94 -3.53 -0.56 6.04
CA LEU A 94 -2.89 -1.54 6.91
C LEU A 94 -3.09 -1.24 8.40
N GLU A 95 -3.15 0.03 8.80
CA GLU A 95 -3.09 0.43 10.22
C GLU A 95 -4.34 1.14 10.76
N SER A 96 -5.26 1.58 9.89
CA SER A 96 -6.35 2.47 10.29
C SER A 96 -7.74 1.85 10.15
N ASP A 97 -8.71 2.55 10.74
CA ASP A 97 -10.12 2.26 10.61
C ASP A 97 -10.69 2.74 9.25
N PRO A 98 -11.88 2.26 8.84
CA PRO A 98 -12.46 2.64 7.56
C PRO A 98 -12.57 4.17 7.34
N PRO A 99 -13.02 4.99 8.32
CA PRO A 99 -13.08 6.45 8.14
C PRO A 99 -11.76 7.11 7.74
N ALA A 100 -10.65 6.73 8.39
CA ALA A 100 -9.34 7.26 8.04
C ALA A 100 -8.88 6.80 6.65
N ILE A 101 -9.23 5.57 6.26
CA ILE A 101 -8.95 5.05 4.91
C ILE A 101 -9.74 5.83 3.86
N GLU A 102 -11.01 6.19 4.12
CA GLU A 102 -11.79 7.01 3.19
C GLU A 102 -11.17 8.40 2.99
N ALA A 103 -10.71 9.03 4.07
CA ALA A 103 -10.03 10.32 4.01
C ALA A 103 -8.71 10.22 3.22
N ALA A 104 -7.96 9.14 3.42
CA ALA A 104 -6.74 8.86 2.66
C ALA A 104 -7.03 8.62 1.17
N LEU A 105 -8.11 7.92 0.83
CA LEU A 105 -8.56 7.71 -0.55
C LEU A 105 -8.95 9.04 -1.21
N ALA A 106 -9.75 9.86 -0.54
CA ALA A 106 -10.15 11.18 -1.04
C ALA A 106 -8.93 12.06 -1.36
N ASN A 107 -7.94 12.06 -0.46
CA ASN A 107 -6.70 12.80 -0.66
C ASN A 107 -5.86 12.23 -1.80
N ALA A 108 -5.76 10.90 -1.93
CA ALA A 108 -5.05 10.24 -3.02
C ALA A 108 -5.65 10.59 -4.37
N LEU A 109 -6.98 10.51 -4.51
CA LEU A 109 -7.71 10.88 -5.72
C LEU A 109 -7.55 12.37 -6.05
N LYS A 110 -7.64 13.26 -5.06
CA LYS A 110 -7.46 14.71 -5.25
C LYS A 110 -6.04 15.07 -5.74
N LYS A 111 -5.02 14.34 -5.27
CA LYS A 111 -3.61 14.57 -5.63
C LYS A 111 -3.16 13.80 -6.87
N CYS A 112 -4.05 13.03 -7.47
CA CYS A 112 -3.77 12.16 -8.61
C CYS A 112 -3.58 13.01 -9.89
N PHE A 113 -2.35 13.40 -10.16
CA PHE A 113 -1.99 14.22 -11.32
C PHE A 113 -2.03 13.39 -12.60
N GLN A 114 -2.82 13.84 -13.58
CA GLN A 114 -3.01 13.16 -14.87
C GLN A 114 -3.48 11.69 -14.76
N CYS A 115 -4.14 11.33 -13.66
CA CYS A 115 -4.69 9.99 -13.50
C CYS A 115 -5.86 9.78 -14.46
N GLY A 116 -5.77 8.71 -15.24
CA GLY A 116 -6.91 8.24 -16.02
C GLY A 116 -7.96 7.59 -15.12
N VAL A 117 -9.15 7.35 -15.68
CA VAL A 117 -10.25 6.73 -14.94
C VAL A 117 -9.86 5.36 -14.37
N LYS A 118 -9.03 4.60 -15.10
CA LYS A 118 -8.48 3.32 -14.64
C LYS A 118 -7.63 3.46 -13.38
N ASP A 119 -6.79 4.49 -13.29
CA ASP A 119 -5.92 4.71 -12.12
C ASP A 119 -6.77 5.04 -10.89
N SER A 120 -7.73 5.96 -11.03
CA SER A 120 -8.66 6.31 -9.96
C SER A 120 -9.52 5.13 -9.52
N TYR A 121 -10.06 4.36 -10.47
CA TYR A 121 -10.82 3.15 -10.18
C TYR A 121 -9.99 2.13 -9.40
N ASN A 122 -8.75 1.88 -9.82
CA ASN A 122 -7.86 0.94 -9.13
C ASN A 122 -7.58 1.35 -7.68
N MET A 123 -7.46 2.66 -7.39
CA MET A 123 -7.33 3.13 -6.01
C MET A 123 -8.60 2.90 -5.19
N ILE A 124 -9.77 3.15 -5.79
CA ILE A 124 -11.08 2.96 -5.15
C ILE A 124 -11.32 1.47 -4.86
N ALA A 125 -11.14 0.60 -5.86
CA ALA A 125 -11.26 -0.85 -5.71
C ALA A 125 -10.27 -1.44 -4.71
N LEU A 126 -9.12 -0.78 -4.52
CA LEU A 126 -8.16 -1.20 -3.50
C LEU A 126 -8.63 -0.80 -2.10
N ALA A 127 -9.23 0.38 -1.95
CA ALA A 127 -9.81 0.83 -0.68
C ALA A 127 -11.08 0.04 -0.28
N SER A 128 -11.91 -0.41 -1.25
CA SER A 128 -13.12 -1.21 -0.96
C SER A 128 -12.78 -2.51 -0.22
N GLN A 129 -11.62 -3.11 -0.52
CA GLN A 129 -11.08 -4.30 0.17
C GLN A 129 -10.78 -4.06 1.66
N SER A 130 -10.84 -2.80 2.12
CA SER A 130 -10.60 -2.41 3.51
C SER A 130 -11.88 -1.99 4.25
N GLY A 131 -13.07 -2.29 3.69
CA GLY A 131 -14.36 -2.01 4.33
C GLY A 131 -14.83 -0.56 4.20
N VAL A 132 -14.25 0.21 3.28
CA VAL A 132 -14.64 1.58 2.96
C VAL A 132 -15.89 1.62 2.10
N ASN A 133 -16.80 2.57 2.36
CA ASN A 133 -17.90 2.84 1.45
C ASN A 133 -17.39 3.63 0.24
N THR A 134 -17.31 2.95 -0.91
CA THR A 134 -16.72 3.50 -2.13
C THR A 134 -17.71 4.16 -3.08
N ASP A 135 -19.01 4.06 -2.83
CA ASP A 135 -20.06 4.48 -3.77
C ASP A 135 -19.94 5.96 -4.16
N LYS A 136 -19.65 6.83 -3.17
CA LYS A 136 -19.46 8.26 -3.40
C LYS A 136 -18.29 8.56 -4.34
N PHE A 137 -17.23 7.76 -4.29
CA PHE A 137 -16.05 7.96 -5.14
C PHE A 137 -16.26 7.44 -6.56
N LEU A 138 -17.07 6.40 -6.72
CA LEU A 138 -17.42 5.86 -8.03
C LEU A 138 -18.33 6.81 -8.82
N GLN A 139 -19.26 7.49 -8.15
CA GLN A 139 -20.17 8.46 -8.78
C GLN A 139 -19.42 9.68 -9.34
N ASP A 140 -18.32 10.08 -8.69
CA ASP A 140 -17.50 11.23 -9.07
C ASP A 140 -16.44 10.90 -10.12
N LEU A 141 -16.33 9.64 -10.58
CA LEU A 141 -15.36 9.26 -11.61
C LEU A 141 -15.71 9.89 -12.96
N PRO A 142 -14.82 10.72 -13.54
CA PRO A 142 -15.08 11.35 -14.83
C PRO A 142 -15.20 10.28 -15.92
N GLY A 143 -16.29 10.30 -16.69
CA GLY A 143 -16.54 9.36 -17.79
C GLY A 143 -17.11 7.99 -17.39
N LEU A 144 -17.23 7.68 -16.09
CA LEU A 144 -17.94 6.50 -15.60
C LEU A 144 -19.08 6.93 -14.66
N ARG A 145 -20.33 6.87 -15.14
CA ARG A 145 -21.51 6.99 -14.29
C ARG A 145 -22.04 5.59 -13.94
N CYS A 146 -21.23 4.82 -13.24
CA CYS A 146 -21.63 3.50 -12.77
C CYS A 146 -22.31 3.61 -11.40
N LYS A 147 -23.38 2.85 -11.19
CA LYS A 147 -24.16 2.82 -9.94
C LYS A 147 -23.65 1.76 -8.95
N SER A 148 -22.75 0.89 -9.39
CA SER A 148 -22.17 -0.20 -8.59
C SER A 148 -20.78 -0.56 -9.09
N GLU A 149 -19.95 -1.14 -8.22
CA GLU A 149 -18.59 -1.63 -8.55
C GLU A 149 -18.61 -2.58 -9.77
N GLN A 150 -19.55 -3.54 -9.80
CA GLN A 150 -19.68 -4.51 -10.89
C GLN A 150 -19.99 -3.85 -12.25
N GLU A 151 -20.80 -2.80 -12.26
CA GLU A 151 -21.09 -2.02 -13.46
C GLU A 151 -19.84 -1.29 -13.95
N CYS A 152 -19.05 -0.72 -13.04
CA CYS A 152 -17.79 -0.06 -13.37
C CYS A 152 -16.77 -1.05 -13.99
N ILE A 153 -16.64 -2.25 -13.41
CA ILE A 153 -15.76 -3.32 -13.93
C ILE A 153 -16.13 -3.68 -15.37
N ASN A 154 -17.43 -3.86 -15.62
CA ASN A 154 -17.95 -4.24 -16.93
C ASN A 154 -17.77 -3.12 -17.97
N MET A 155 -17.86 -1.85 -17.56
CA MET A 155 -17.60 -0.71 -18.45
C MET A 155 -16.12 -0.59 -18.80
N LEU A 156 -15.24 -0.72 -17.81
CA LEU A 156 -13.79 -0.65 -18.00
C LEU A 156 -13.28 -1.77 -18.92
N SER A 157 -13.78 -3.00 -18.75
CA SER A 157 -13.43 -4.13 -19.62
C SER A 157 -13.94 -3.99 -21.04
N LYS A 158 -15.14 -3.40 -21.25
CA LYS A 158 -15.70 -3.14 -22.59
C LYS A 158 -15.01 -2.01 -23.33
N SER A 159 -14.43 -1.03 -22.63
CA SER A 159 -13.73 0.10 -23.24
C SER A 159 -12.34 -0.22 -23.85
N GLY A 160 -12.01 -1.50 -24.04
CA GLY A 160 -10.76 -1.93 -24.68
C GLY A 160 -9.50 -1.78 -23.81
N PHE A 161 -9.67 -1.58 -22.50
CA PHE A 161 -8.56 -1.61 -21.56
C PHE A 161 -8.28 -3.05 -21.16
N ASP A 162 -7.46 -3.74 -21.95
CA ASP A 162 -7.07 -5.13 -21.69
C ASP A 162 -6.46 -5.28 -20.28
N ASN A 163 -7.17 -6.01 -19.42
CA ASN A 163 -6.69 -6.45 -18.13
C ASN A 163 -5.92 -7.76 -18.31
N LYS A 164 -4.61 -7.69 -18.54
CA LYS A 164 -3.72 -8.81 -18.21
C LYS A 164 -3.11 -8.58 -16.83
N ALA A 165 -3.88 -8.90 -15.80
CA ALA A 165 -3.38 -9.32 -14.48
C ALA A 165 -4.46 -10.22 -13.83
N PRO A 166 -4.07 -11.34 -13.20
CA PRO A 166 -5.00 -12.38 -12.79
C PRO A 166 -5.81 -11.94 -11.57
N VAL A 167 -7.13 -11.93 -11.72
CA VAL A 167 -8.06 -11.90 -10.60
C VAL A 167 -8.41 -13.35 -10.31
N GLU A 168 -7.76 -13.97 -9.33
CA GLU A 168 -8.37 -15.11 -8.64
C GLU A 168 -9.57 -14.58 -7.88
N VAL A 169 -10.75 -14.77 -8.46
CA VAL A 169 -12.04 -14.49 -7.84
C VAL A 169 -12.28 -15.58 -6.80
N ALA A 170 -11.95 -15.32 -5.54
CA ALA A 170 -12.52 -16.09 -4.44
C ALA A 170 -13.98 -15.63 -4.25
N SER A 171 -14.91 -16.37 -4.89
CA SER A 171 -16.35 -16.22 -4.68
C SER A 171 -16.77 -16.84 -3.34
N PRO A 172 -17.70 -16.23 -2.59
CA PRO A 172 -18.25 -16.82 -1.37
C PRO A 172 -19.31 -17.89 -1.68
N ASP A 173 -19.45 -18.82 -0.75
CA ASP A 173 -20.51 -19.81 -0.55
C ASP A 173 -20.70 -20.99 -1.51
N LYS A 174 -20.15 -22.15 -1.10
CA LYS A 174 -20.89 -23.41 -0.97
C LYS A 174 -20.38 -24.22 0.23
N GLN A 175 -21.05 -24.10 1.38
CA GLN A 175 -21.00 -25.14 2.41
C GLN A 175 -21.68 -26.40 1.88
N LYS A 176 -20.91 -27.47 1.61
CA LYS A 176 -21.36 -28.86 1.77
C LYS A 176 -20.19 -29.70 2.32
N LYS A 177 -20.44 -30.27 3.50
CA LYS A 177 -19.65 -31.26 4.25
C LYS A 177 -18.84 -32.20 3.36
N TYR A 178 -17.59 -32.51 3.72
CA TYR A 178 -17.09 -33.90 3.83
C TYR A 178 -15.74 -33.95 4.60
N ILE A 179 -15.81 -34.59 5.77
CA ILE A 179 -14.88 -35.58 6.36
C ILE A 179 -13.37 -35.27 6.49
N THR A 180 -12.95 -35.29 7.75
CA THR A 180 -11.62 -35.56 8.31
C THR A 180 -10.76 -36.57 7.54
N SER A 181 -9.55 -36.19 7.17
CA SER A 181 -8.31 -36.91 7.54
C SER A 181 -7.10 -36.22 6.92
N ASN A 182 -6.08 -36.06 7.74
CA ASN A 182 -4.80 -35.46 7.43
C ASN A 182 -3.81 -36.60 7.15
N PRO A 183 -3.14 -36.65 5.97
CA PRO A 183 -2.00 -37.53 5.78
C PRO A 183 -0.83 -36.74 5.18
N ALA A 184 -0.10 -35.99 6.01
CA ALA A 184 1.24 -35.51 5.69
C ALA A 184 2.11 -35.45 6.95
N LEU A 185 2.07 -36.52 7.73
CA LEU A 185 3.15 -36.92 8.62
C LEU A 185 3.39 -38.40 8.33
N ASN A 186 4.36 -38.70 7.47
CA ASN A 186 5.14 -39.92 7.65
C ASN A 186 6.53 -39.82 7.04
N ASN A 187 7.48 -40.37 7.81
CA ASN A 187 8.90 -40.61 7.57
C ASN A 187 9.81 -39.37 7.74
N SER A 188 10.84 -39.35 8.59
CA SER A 188 11.46 -40.34 9.48
C SER A 188 12.31 -39.54 10.47
N SER A 189 12.14 -39.69 11.78
CA SER A 189 12.96 -40.53 12.68
C SER A 189 14.11 -39.81 13.38
N HIS A 190 14.18 -40.06 14.69
CA HIS A 190 15.32 -39.89 15.61
C HIS A 190 15.74 -38.47 16.02
N LEU A 191 15.25 -38.04 17.17
CA LEU A 191 16.12 -37.83 18.34
C LEU A 191 15.28 -37.76 19.62
N LYS A 192 15.43 -38.79 20.46
CA LYS A 192 15.04 -38.75 21.87
C LYS A 192 15.92 -37.70 22.56
N LEU A 193 15.31 -36.83 23.36
CA LEU A 193 15.83 -36.52 24.69
C LEU A 193 14.69 -36.03 25.58
N THR A 194 14.64 -36.69 26.72
CA THR A 194 13.66 -36.66 27.79
C THR A 194 13.95 -35.57 28.83
N PHE A 195 12.88 -35.15 29.53
CA PHE A 195 12.84 -34.50 30.85
C PHE A 195 13.43 -33.07 30.92
N SER A 196 12.95 -32.12 31.72
CA SER A 196 12.04 -32.14 32.86
C SER A 196 11.42 -30.74 33.08
N SER A 197 10.48 -30.70 34.01
CA SER A 197 9.63 -29.63 34.50
C SER A 197 10.29 -28.38 35.10
N ALA A 198 9.50 -27.29 35.05
CA ALA A 198 9.31 -26.22 36.04
C ALA A 198 10.45 -25.23 36.34
N SER A 199 10.19 -23.95 36.12
CA SER A 199 10.17 -22.97 37.23
C SER A 199 9.48 -21.66 36.84
N LYS A 200 8.83 -21.05 37.84
CA LYS A 200 8.19 -19.72 37.84
C LYS A 200 9.25 -18.62 38.06
N PHE A 201 8.77 -17.36 38.12
CA PHE A 201 9.42 -16.08 38.47
C PHE A 201 9.90 -15.25 37.27
N SER A 202 9.74 -13.93 37.22
CA SER A 202 8.86 -12.98 37.90
C SER A 202 8.99 -11.67 37.12
N VAL A 203 7.93 -10.87 37.18
CA VAL A 203 7.85 -9.51 36.64
C VAL A 203 8.87 -8.60 37.32
N LEU A 204 9.61 -7.80 36.54
CA LEU A 204 10.35 -6.66 37.05
C LEU A 204 10.16 -5.47 36.10
N LEU A 205 9.29 -4.55 36.54
CA LEU A 205 9.16 -3.18 36.08
C LEU A 205 10.41 -2.39 36.49
N LEU A 206 10.93 -1.55 35.59
CA LEU A 206 11.91 -0.51 35.89
C LEU A 206 11.37 0.84 35.37
N PRO A 207 11.18 1.86 36.23
CA PRO A 207 11.14 3.24 35.80
C PRO A 207 12.49 3.91 36.08
N LEU A 208 13.14 4.42 35.04
CA LEU A 208 14.29 5.33 35.17
C LEU A 208 13.77 6.77 35.09
N TYR A 209 13.58 7.39 36.25
CA TYR A 209 13.59 8.84 36.43
C TYR A 209 14.99 9.24 36.89
N ALA A 210 15.64 10.14 36.16
CA ALA A 210 16.85 10.83 36.59
C ALA A 210 17.09 12.11 35.79
N PHE A 211 16.89 13.25 36.47
CA PHE A 211 17.67 14.50 36.45
C PHE A 211 17.71 15.34 35.15
N CYS A 212 17.74 16.68 35.15
CA CYS A 212 17.68 17.73 36.16
C CYS A 212 17.35 19.05 35.44
N SER A 213 16.63 19.97 36.09
CA SER A 213 16.54 21.37 35.70
C SER A 213 17.54 22.19 36.52
N PHE A 214 18.31 23.06 35.86
CA PHE A 214 18.62 24.45 36.23
C PHE A 214 19.37 25.11 35.08
#